data_AF-A0A6P1GEL0-F1
#
_entry.id   AF-A0A6P1GEL0-F1
#
_cell.length_a   1.000
_cell.length_b   1.000
_cell.length_c   1.000
_cell.angle_alpha   90.00
_cell.angle_beta   90.00
_cell.angle_gamma   90.00
#
_symmetry.space_group_name_H-M   'P 1'
#
loop_
_entity.id
_entity.type
_entity.pdbx_description
1 polymer ?
#
loop_
_entity_poly.entity_id
_entity_poly.type
_entity_poly.pdbx_seq_one_letter_code
_entity_poly.pdbx_strand_id
1 'polypeptide(L)'
;MNQYANPNLTQRQQVEASLEAIELRMAAVDEMMEDATVATDTALDYVTAQVIAQHVSILNGSKIQLEQERQRLANIIAVWDAA
;
A
#
# COMPACT_ATOMS: atom_id res chain seq x y z
N MET A 1 -7.50 14.04 23.22
CA MET A 1 -8.24 12.80 22.95
C MET A 1 -7.88 12.33 21.56
N ASN A 2 -7.21 11.19 21.43
CA ASN A 2 -6.95 10.60 20.11
C ASN A 2 -8.30 10.05 19.60
N GLN A 3 -8.67 10.32 18.34
CA GLN A 3 -10.00 9.97 17.77
C GLN A 3 -10.33 8.47 17.76
N TYR A 4 -9.40 7.64 18.23
CA TYR A 4 -9.47 6.19 18.27
C TYR A 4 -9.34 5.64 19.71
N ALA A 5 -9.52 6.44 20.76
CA ALA A 5 -9.37 5.93 22.14
C ALA A 5 -10.53 5.04 22.61
N ASN A 6 -11.68 5.04 21.91
CA ASN A 6 -12.85 4.22 22.24
C ASN A 6 -13.70 4.01 20.97
N PRO A 7 -13.47 2.94 20.19
CA PRO A 7 -14.17 2.74 18.94
C PRO A 7 -15.61 2.30 19.18
N ASN A 8 -16.56 2.88 18.45
CA ASN A 8 -17.81 2.18 18.22
C ASN A 8 -17.58 1.05 17.20
N LEU A 9 -18.48 0.06 17.17
CA LEU A 9 -18.35 -1.12 16.30
C LEU A 9 -18.17 -0.75 14.82
N THR A 10 -18.86 0.29 14.36
CA THR A 10 -18.76 0.79 12.98
C THR A 10 -17.37 1.35 12.67
N GLN A 11 -16.79 2.13 13.57
CA GLN A 11 -15.44 2.70 13.40
C GLN A 11 -14.39 1.59 13.35
N ARG A 12 -14.54 0.54 14.17
CA ARG A 12 -13.64 -0.61 14.13
C ARG A 12 -13.69 -1.34 12.80
N GLN A 13 -14.90 -1.67 12.34
CA GLN A 13 -15.12 -2.33 11.04
C GLN A 13 -14.55 -1.51 9.87
N GLN A 14 -14.69 -0.18 9.91
CA GLN A 14 -14.12 0.70 8.88
C GLN A 14 -12.58 0.66 8.85
N VAL A 15 -11.93 0.63 10.02
CA VAL A 15 -10.47 0.55 10.11
C VAL A 15 -9.96 -0.82 9.64
N GLU A 16 -10.62 -1.90 10.03
CA GLU A 16 -10.28 -3.26 9.58
C GLU A 16 -10.46 -3.41 8.06
N ALA A 17 -11.57 -2.91 7.49
CA ALA A 17 -11.80 -2.91 6.04
C ALA A 17 -10.78 -2.02 5.29
N SER A 18 -10.37 -0.91 5.89
CA SER A 18 -9.33 -0.04 5.29
C SER A 18 -7.96 -0.72 5.30
N LEU A 19 -7.64 -1.48 6.35
CA LEU A 19 -6.41 -2.26 6.43
C LEU A 19 -6.38 -3.34 5.33
N GLU A 20 -7.45 -4.12 5.19
CA GLU A 20 -7.59 -5.12 4.12
C GLU A 20 -7.44 -4.49 2.73
N ALA A 21 -8.08 -3.34 2.50
CA ALA A 21 -7.97 -2.62 1.24
C ALA A 21 -6.52 -2.18 0.95
N ILE A 22 -5.77 -1.74 1.95
CA ILE A 22 -4.35 -1.36 1.79
C ILE A 22 -3.49 -2.58 1.45
N GLU A 23 -3.69 -3.70 2.14
CA GLU A 23 -2.96 -4.94 1.87
C GLU A 23 -3.20 -5.44 0.44
N LEU A 24 -4.44 -5.39 -0.03
CA LEU A 24 -4.79 -5.71 -1.42
C LEU A 24 -4.11 -4.76 -2.42
N ARG A 25 -4.03 -3.47 -2.12
CA ARG A 25 -3.35 -2.50 -3.00
C ARG A 25 -1.85 -2.69 -3.02
N MET A 26 -1.23 -3.06 -1.89
CA MET A 26 0.19 -3.38 -1.86
C MET A 26 0.51 -4.59 -2.74
N ALA A 27 -0.30 -5.66 -2.68
CA ALA A 27 -0.14 -6.82 -3.55
C ALA A 27 -0.26 -6.45 -5.04
N ALA A 28 -1.26 -5.64 -5.39
CA ALA A 28 -1.43 -5.16 -6.77
C ALA A 28 -0.26 -4.28 -7.26
N VAL A 29 0.33 -3.48 -6.37
CA VAL A 29 1.54 -2.70 -6.69
C VAL A 29 2.74 -3.61 -6.94
N ASP A 30 2.88 -4.69 -6.17
CA ASP A 30 3.95 -5.66 -6.37
C ASP A 30 3.84 -6.37 -7.72
N GLU A 31 2.65 -6.86 -8.07
CA GLU A 31 2.39 -7.47 -9.38
C GLU A 31 2.72 -6.49 -10.52
N MET A 32 2.26 -5.24 -10.41
CA MET A 32 2.49 -4.22 -11.44
C MET A 32 3.97 -3.83 -11.57
N MET A 33 4.71 -3.80 -10.46
CA MET A 33 6.15 -3.54 -10.47
C MET A 33 6.93 -4.68 -11.12
N GLU A 34 6.54 -5.93 -10.87
CA GLU A 34 7.13 -7.11 -11.50
C GLU A 34 6.91 -7.06 -13.02
N ASP A 35 5.66 -6.88 -13.45
CA ASP A 35 5.29 -6.77 -14.87
C ASP A 35 6.04 -5.64 -15.58
N ALA A 36 6.10 -4.46 -14.94
CA ALA A 36 6.80 -3.31 -15.49
C ALA A 36 8.31 -3.57 -15.60
N THR A 37 8.91 -4.27 -14.62
CA THR A 37 10.32 -4.64 -14.65
C THR A 37 10.62 -5.56 -15.84
N VAL A 38 9.80 -6.62 -16.03
CA VAL A 38 9.94 -7.51 -17.20
C VAL A 38 9.78 -6.73 -18.52
N ALA A 39 8.83 -5.79 -18.58
CA ALA A 39 8.61 -4.98 -19.77
C ALA A 39 9.80 -4.06 -20.12
N THR A 40 10.67 -3.70 -19.16
CA THR A 40 11.89 -2.93 -19.45
C THR A 40 12.90 -3.73 -20.28
N ASP A 41 12.99 -5.05 -20.09
CA ASP A 41 13.93 -5.92 -20.81
C ASP A 41 13.54 -6.11 -22.29
N THR A 42 12.24 -5.99 -22.59
CA THR A 42 11.69 -6.16 -23.95
C THR A 42 11.28 -4.84 -24.60
N ALA A 43 11.65 -3.70 -24.02
CA ALA A 43 11.28 -2.39 -24.53
C ALA A 43 11.87 -2.14 -25.93
N LEU A 44 11.13 -1.42 -26.78
CA LEU A 44 11.54 -1.11 -28.15
C LEU A 44 12.87 -0.34 -28.21
N ASP A 45 13.04 0.62 -27.30
CA ASP A 45 14.22 1.46 -27.21
C ASP A 45 14.49 1.89 -25.75
N TYR A 46 15.63 2.54 -25.56
CA TYR A 46 16.08 2.99 -24.25
C TYR A 46 15.13 4.04 -23.63
N VAL A 47 14.47 4.86 -24.43
CA VAL A 47 13.54 5.90 -23.95
C VAL A 47 12.30 5.22 -23.35
N THR A 48 11.76 4.23 -24.07
CA THR A 48 10.63 3.42 -23.63
C THR A 48 10.98 2.67 -22.34
N ALA A 49 12.14 2.02 -22.28
CA ALA A 49 12.62 1.36 -21.07
C ALA A 49 12.74 2.34 -19.89
N GLN A 50 13.27 3.54 -20.15
CA GLN A 50 13.44 4.57 -19.11
C GLN A 50 12.09 5.08 -18.57
N VAL A 51 11.09 5.28 -19.42
CA VAL A 51 9.74 5.69 -18.99
C VAL A 51 9.10 4.62 -18.10
N ILE A 52 9.21 3.35 -18.48
CA ILE A 52 8.69 2.23 -17.68
C ILE A 52 9.43 2.15 -16.33
N ALA A 53 10.76 2.24 -16.33
CA ALA A 53 11.56 2.22 -15.11
C ALA A 53 11.24 3.39 -14.15
N GLN A 54 10.94 4.58 -14.69
CA GLN A 54 10.45 5.71 -13.88
C GLN A 54 9.12 5.38 -13.21
N HIS A 55 8.22 4.69 -13.91
CA HIS A 55 6.95 4.27 -13.34
C HIS A 55 7.13 3.27 -12.19
N VAL A 56 8.06 2.32 -12.31
CA VAL A 56 8.44 1.39 -11.23
C VAL A 56 8.89 2.16 -9.98
N SER A 57 9.70 3.21 -10.14
CA SER A 57 10.14 4.06 -9.01
C SER A 57 8.97 4.74 -8.30
N ILE A 58 7.99 5.25 -9.06
CA ILE A 58 6.77 5.87 -8.51
C ILE A 58 5.95 4.84 -7.73
N LEU A 59 5.72 3.65 -8.31
CA LEU A 59 5.00 2.56 -7.67
C LEU A 59 5.67 2.13 -6.36
N ASN A 60 7.00 2.02 -6.35
CA ASN A 60 7.73 1.70 -5.13
C ASN A 60 7.57 2.79 -4.05
N GLY A 61 7.58 4.06 -4.44
CA GLY A 61 7.28 5.17 -3.53
C GLY A 61 5.87 5.09 -2.93
N SER A 62 4.87 4.76 -3.76
CA SER A 62 3.49 4.52 -3.29
C SER A 62 3.41 3.33 -2.34
N LYS A 63 4.14 2.23 -2.60
CA LYS A 63 4.18 1.06 -1.72
C LYS A 63 4.68 1.40 -0.32
N ILE A 64 5.71 2.24 -0.22
CA ILE A 64 6.24 2.70 1.09
C ILE A 64 5.17 3.46 1.87
N GLN A 65 4.41 4.33 1.21
CA GLN A 65 3.32 5.08 1.86
C GLN A 65 2.19 4.15 2.32
N LEU A 66 1.84 3.16 1.51
CA LEU A 66 0.85 2.14 1.87
C LEU A 66 1.29 1.32 3.09
N GLU A 67 2.57 0.91 3.15
CA GLU A 67 3.10 0.17 4.30
C GLU A 67 3.08 1.00 5.60
N GLN A 68 3.39 2.30 5.52
CA GLN A 68 3.29 3.20 6.67
C GLN A 68 1.85 3.29 7.18
N GLU A 69 0.88 3.39 6.28
CA GLU A 69 -0.53 3.46 6.66
C GLU A 69 -1.03 2.11 7.20
N ARG A 70 -0.60 0.98 6.60
CA ARG A 70 -0.86 -0.36 7.11
C ARG A 70 -0.41 -0.50 8.57
N GLN A 71 0.82 -0.07 8.88
CA GLN A 71 1.36 -0.06 10.24
C GLN A 71 0.54 0.85 11.17
N ARG A 72 0.14 2.04 10.69
CA ARG A 72 -0.70 2.96 11.47
C ARG A 72 -2.04 2.33 11.85
N LEU A 73 -2.74 1.71 10.89
CA LEU A 73 -4.03 1.06 11.13
C LEU A 73 -3.89 -0.17 12.02
N ALA A 74 -2.87 -1.01 11.81
CA ALA A 74 -2.58 -2.16 12.66
C ALA A 74 -2.32 -1.73 14.12
N ASN A 75 -1.60 -0.62 14.33
CA ASN A 75 -1.38 -0.07 15.67
C ASN A 75 -2.68 0.44 16.32
N ILE A 76 -3.60 1.04 15.55
CA ILE A 76 -4.91 1.46 16.06
C ILE A 76 -5.70 0.24 16.57
N ILE A 77 -5.73 -0.84 15.78
CA ILE A 77 -6.41 -2.09 16.16
C ILE A 77 -5.76 -2.69 17.41
N ALA A 78 -4.44 -2.75 17.47
CA ALA A 78 -3.71 -3.28 18.63
C ALA A 78 -4.01 -2.52 19.92
N VAL A 79 -4.18 -1.19 19.85
CA VAL A 79 -4.60 -0.37 21.00
C VAL A 79 -6.01 -0.73 21.47
N TRP A 80 -6.93 -1.02 20.54
CA TRP A 80 -8.28 -1.46 20.88
C TRP A 80 -8.33 -2.85 21.48
N ASP A 81 -7.47 -3.77 21.03
CA ASP A 81 -7.42 -5.14 21.54
C ASP A 81 -6.79 -5.24 22.93
N ALA A 82 -6.00 -4.23 23.34
CA ALA A 82 -5.38 -4.15 24.65
C ALA A 82 -6.24 -3.42 25.71
N ALA A 83 -7.37 -2.82 25.32
CA ALA A 83 -8.29 -2.06 26.17
C ALA A 83 -9.42 -2.93 26.71
#